data_AF-A0A848LEL1-F1
#
_entry.id   AF-A0A848LEL1-F1
#
_cell.length_a   1.000
_cell.length_b   1.000
_cell.length_c   1.000
_cell.angle_alpha   90.00
_cell.angle_beta   90.00
_cell.angle_gamma   90.00
#
_symmetry.space_group_name_H-M   'P 1'
#
loop_
_entity.id
_entity.type
_entity.pdbx_description
1 polymer ?
#
loop_
_entity_poly.entity_id
_entity_poly.type
_entity_poly.pdbx_seq_one_letter_code
_entity_poly.pdbx_strand_id
1 'polypeptide(L)'
;MTPTCVEHGHRRGASRRAGLCLSVLLVLGAGCAPREESPASAPPGMSARTEDTAQALETGNGLTVNGLSFNGLSFNGLSFNGLSFNGLSSSAFASWFALDPALANSVMRYVVHCAVPAGEARTYTDARTGTQYTWTGGLGLAPGWAGGASATLREQQVVSACLAAHANKYGQHVPISVLGRGADAHVIPVTEDELKTYKWRESCFFGNLFNGEGAFVGRDKGRLKPRESSSRACSVVASRGDKQDEEASESEDEDSIAQDPAEDVELNRRRCTPLVYVGRCAHHCEPDASKTFYASCTYQGVTYQPLTTRLDKRNLYKCGDGICQPTEACGEKNDYLSCKDDCGTCG
;
A
#
# COMPACT_ATOMS: atom_id res chain seq x y z
N MET A 1 22.24 -40.83 -48.79
CA MET A 1 21.29 -40.00 -48.01
C MET A 1 21.89 -39.82 -46.62
N THR A 2 22.25 -38.56 -46.32
CA THR A 2 22.87 -37.97 -45.08
C THR A 2 24.21 -38.58 -44.60
N PRO A 3 25.15 -37.84 -43.96
CA PRO A 3 24.98 -36.57 -43.21
C PRO A 3 26.10 -35.48 -43.33
N THR A 4 25.82 -34.33 -42.69
CA THR A 4 26.67 -33.40 -41.90
C THR A 4 27.80 -32.50 -42.49
N CYS A 5 27.56 -31.19 -42.35
CA CYS A 5 28.36 -30.06 -41.76
C CYS A 5 29.90 -29.94 -41.93
N VAL A 6 30.39 -28.70 -42.14
CA VAL A 6 31.31 -27.90 -41.25
C VAL A 6 32.18 -26.85 -42.00
N GLU A 7 32.21 -25.62 -41.43
CA GLU A 7 33.23 -24.52 -41.35
C GLU A 7 33.90 -23.85 -42.60
N HIS A 8 33.81 -22.52 -42.73
CA HIS A 8 34.66 -21.39 -42.23
C HIS A 8 36.01 -21.18 -42.95
N GLY A 9 36.27 -19.93 -43.37
CA GLY A 9 37.56 -19.53 -43.94
C GLY A 9 37.67 -18.05 -44.32
N HIS A 10 38.34 -17.30 -43.48
CA HIS A 10 38.54 -15.84 -43.45
C HIS A 10 39.49 -15.24 -44.55
N ARG A 11 39.24 -13.95 -44.85
CA ARG A 11 40.19 -12.79 -44.91
C ARG A 11 41.06 -12.47 -46.15
N ARG A 12 40.92 -11.17 -46.49
CA ARG A 12 41.93 -10.11 -46.74
C ARG A 12 42.60 -10.01 -48.12
N GLY A 13 42.55 -8.79 -48.66
CA GLY A 13 43.48 -8.29 -49.67
C GLY A 13 43.13 -6.87 -50.12
N ALA A 14 43.82 -5.87 -49.57
CA ALA A 14 43.71 -4.45 -49.90
C ALA A 14 44.68 -4.05 -51.03
N SER A 15 44.37 -2.99 -51.80
CA SER A 15 45.31 -2.02 -52.44
C SER A 15 44.51 -1.12 -53.39
N ARG A 16 44.25 0.17 -53.06
CA ARG A 16 45.04 1.41 -53.32
C ARG A 16 45.12 1.89 -54.78
N ARG A 17 45.07 3.23 -54.90
CA ARG A 17 45.48 4.16 -55.99
C ARG A 17 44.34 4.56 -56.94
N ALA A 18 44.23 5.79 -57.47
CA ALA A 18 44.87 7.10 -57.30
C ALA A 18 44.18 8.11 -58.25
N GLY A 19 44.41 9.42 -58.06
CA GLY A 19 44.19 10.49 -59.08
C GLY A 19 42.92 11.32 -58.84
N LEU A 20 42.87 12.60 -58.44
CA LEU A 20 43.64 13.85 -58.63
C LEU A 20 43.00 14.81 -59.67
N CYS A 21 42.61 16.01 -59.21
CA CYS A 21 42.31 17.30 -59.90
C CYS A 21 41.05 17.35 -60.80
N LEU A 22 40.30 18.45 -60.98
CA LEU A 22 40.58 19.89 -60.91
C LEU A 22 39.26 20.68 -60.70
N SER A 23 39.39 21.86 -60.11
CA SER A 23 38.44 22.94 -59.78
C SER A 23 37.65 23.58 -60.95
N VAL A 24 36.49 24.23 -60.65
CA VAL A 24 36.19 25.70 -60.83
C VAL A 24 34.68 26.06 -60.61
N LEU A 25 34.50 27.13 -59.83
CA LEU A 25 33.43 28.11 -59.52
C LEU A 25 31.97 28.11 -60.11
N LEU A 26 31.03 28.36 -59.18
CA LEU A 26 29.87 29.30 -59.12
C LEU A 26 28.83 29.41 -60.26
N VAL A 27 27.53 29.27 -59.93
CA VAL A 27 26.50 30.35 -59.86
C VAL A 27 25.18 29.80 -59.29
N LEU A 28 24.49 30.65 -58.53
CA LEU A 28 23.20 30.48 -57.84
C LEU A 28 22.02 30.18 -58.78
N GLY A 29 21.13 29.30 -58.35
CA GLY A 29 19.80 29.11 -58.94
C GLY A 29 18.84 28.53 -57.89
N ALA A 30 17.90 29.36 -57.43
CA ALA A 30 16.82 28.95 -56.54
C ALA A 30 15.86 28.00 -57.29
N GLY A 31 15.67 26.80 -56.75
CA GLY A 31 14.71 25.83 -57.24
C GLY A 31 14.10 25.07 -56.08
N CYS A 32 12.81 25.30 -55.83
CA CYS A 32 12.01 24.52 -54.88
C CYS A 32 11.86 23.08 -55.38
N ALA A 33 12.19 22.10 -54.53
CA ALA A 33 11.80 20.71 -54.71
C ALA A 33 10.96 20.27 -53.49
N PRO A 34 9.87 19.50 -53.67
CA PRO A 34 9.05 19.04 -52.56
C PRO A 34 9.78 17.96 -51.75
N ARG A 35 9.65 18.09 -50.44
CA ARG A 35 10.24 17.23 -49.42
C ARG A 35 9.33 16.02 -49.24
N GLU A 36 9.80 14.83 -49.61
CA GLU A 36 9.22 13.56 -49.15
C GLU A 36 9.49 13.43 -47.66
N GLU A 37 8.44 13.50 -46.85
CA GLU A 37 8.48 13.21 -45.42
C GLU A 37 8.63 11.70 -45.21
N SER A 38 9.87 11.29 -44.94
CA SER A 38 10.14 10.03 -44.25
C SER A 38 9.72 10.19 -42.78
N PRO A 39 8.87 9.30 -42.21
CA PRO A 39 8.46 9.44 -40.83
C PRO A 39 9.67 9.26 -39.90
N ALA A 40 9.89 10.29 -39.09
CA ALA A 40 10.98 10.39 -38.16
C ALA A 40 11.03 9.18 -37.21
N SER A 41 12.25 8.66 -37.11
CA SER A 41 12.80 7.85 -36.03
C SER A 41 12.15 8.11 -34.66
N ALA A 42 11.79 7.01 -34.00
CA ALA A 42 11.40 6.93 -32.60
C ALA A 42 12.35 7.73 -31.69
N PRO A 43 11.83 8.42 -30.65
CA PRO A 43 12.69 9.06 -29.65
C PRO A 43 13.50 7.98 -28.90
N PRO A 44 14.83 8.13 -28.80
CA PRO A 44 15.64 7.23 -28.00
C PRO A 44 15.50 7.57 -26.52
N GLY A 45 15.43 6.53 -25.69
CA GLY A 45 15.70 6.63 -24.25
C GLY A 45 14.46 6.86 -23.39
N MET A 46 13.57 5.86 -23.31
CA MET A 46 13.08 5.49 -21.99
C MET A 46 14.31 5.03 -21.19
N SER A 47 14.96 6.00 -20.54
CA SER A 47 15.78 5.70 -19.38
C SER A 47 14.86 4.88 -18.48
N ALA A 48 15.22 3.61 -18.28
CA ALA A 48 14.62 2.77 -17.27
C ALA A 48 14.67 3.59 -15.98
N ARG A 49 13.53 4.18 -15.63
CA ARG A 49 13.33 4.77 -14.34
C ARG A 49 13.50 3.58 -13.41
N THR A 50 14.60 3.59 -12.66
CA THR A 50 14.86 2.68 -11.55
C THR A 50 13.52 2.41 -10.90
N GLU A 51 13.13 1.14 -10.84
CA GLU A 51 11.86 0.69 -10.26
C GLU A 51 11.68 1.42 -8.94
N ASP A 52 10.79 2.41 -8.98
CA ASP A 52 10.41 3.17 -7.80
C ASP A 52 9.63 2.14 -6.98
N THR A 53 10.28 1.60 -5.95
CA THR A 53 9.70 0.68 -4.96
C THR A 53 8.69 1.41 -4.09
N ALA A 54 7.91 2.31 -4.69
CA ALA A 54 6.85 3.03 -4.06
C ALA A 54 5.79 2.00 -3.67
N GLN A 55 5.71 1.73 -2.37
CA GLN A 55 4.61 1.03 -1.73
C GLN A 55 3.25 1.75 -1.94
N ALA A 56 3.27 2.90 -2.60
CA ALA A 56 2.09 3.68 -2.91
C ALA A 56 1.19 2.95 -3.90
N LEU A 57 0.04 2.49 -3.40
CA LEU A 57 -1.09 2.11 -4.24
C LEU A 57 -1.67 3.39 -4.86
N GLU A 58 -1.22 3.76 -6.06
CA GLU A 58 -1.49 5.06 -6.67
C GLU A 58 -2.93 5.29 -7.19
N THR A 59 -3.89 4.35 -7.04
CA THR A 59 -5.25 4.53 -7.62
C THR A 59 -6.43 3.94 -6.82
N GLY A 60 -7.46 4.78 -6.59
CA GLY A 60 -8.86 4.38 -6.34
C GLY A 60 -9.35 4.33 -4.88
N ASN A 61 -10.61 3.90 -4.69
CA ASN A 61 -11.29 3.78 -3.39
C ASN A 61 -10.49 2.94 -2.36
N GLY A 62 -10.57 3.37 -1.10
CA GLY A 62 -10.01 2.69 0.07
C GLY A 62 -10.65 1.32 0.33
N LEU A 63 -9.91 0.39 0.94
CA LEU A 63 -10.50 -0.82 1.50
C LEU A 63 -11.43 -0.40 2.63
N THR A 64 -12.73 -0.70 2.55
CA THR A 64 -13.62 -0.37 3.67
C THR A 64 -13.46 -1.38 4.80
N VAL A 65 -13.76 -0.96 6.03
CA VAL A 65 -13.84 -1.87 7.19
C VAL A 65 -14.86 -3.01 7.00
N ASN A 66 -15.90 -2.78 6.20
CA ASN A 66 -16.86 -3.81 5.79
C ASN A 66 -16.24 -4.80 4.77
N GLY A 67 -15.32 -4.32 3.93
CA GLY A 67 -14.53 -5.16 3.03
C GLY A 67 -13.59 -6.13 3.74
N LEU A 68 -13.26 -5.87 5.00
CA LEU A 68 -12.52 -6.82 5.85
C LEU A 68 -13.37 -7.98 6.37
N SER A 69 -14.67 -8.05 6.05
CA SER A 69 -15.56 -9.06 6.65
C SER A 69 -15.03 -10.49 6.51
N PHE A 70 -14.87 -11.13 7.66
CA PHE A 70 -14.21 -12.44 7.86
C PHE A 70 -14.88 -13.60 7.13
N ASN A 71 -16.15 -13.47 6.77
CA ASN A 71 -16.89 -14.55 6.09
C ASN A 71 -16.51 -14.68 4.61
N GLY A 72 -15.96 -13.63 4.00
CA GLY A 72 -15.60 -13.61 2.58
C GLY A 72 -14.25 -14.27 2.27
N LEU A 73 -13.21 -13.95 3.04
CA LEU A 73 -11.82 -14.29 2.74
C LEU A 73 -11.39 -15.67 3.25
N SER A 74 -11.90 -16.08 4.41
CA SER A 74 -11.43 -17.23 5.19
C SER A 74 -12.10 -18.54 4.78
N PHE A 75 -13.36 -18.47 4.37
CA PHE A 75 -14.22 -19.63 4.13
C PHE A 75 -14.46 -19.95 2.65
N ASN A 76 -14.21 -19.02 1.73
CA ASN A 76 -14.54 -19.18 0.29
C ASN A 76 -13.37 -19.68 -0.59
N GLY A 77 -12.35 -20.31 0.00
CA GLY A 77 -11.36 -21.10 -0.75
C GLY A 77 -10.07 -20.38 -1.18
N LEU A 78 -9.95 -19.06 -1.01
CA LEU A 78 -8.72 -18.32 -1.37
C LEU A 78 -7.50 -18.68 -0.52
N SER A 79 -7.68 -18.78 0.80
CA SER A 79 -6.62 -19.16 1.75
C SER A 79 -6.07 -20.57 1.47
N PHE A 80 -6.90 -21.47 0.94
CA PHE A 80 -6.54 -22.86 0.67
C PHE A 80 -5.99 -23.10 -0.74
N ASN A 81 -6.47 -22.40 -1.76
CA ASN A 81 -6.14 -22.68 -3.17
C ASN A 81 -5.08 -21.75 -3.79
N GLY A 82 -4.43 -20.89 -3.00
CA GLY A 82 -3.44 -19.96 -3.52
C GLY A 82 -4.04 -18.73 -4.22
N LEU A 83 -3.21 -17.71 -4.44
CA LEU A 83 -3.57 -16.54 -5.26
C LEU A 83 -3.17 -16.72 -6.74
N SER A 84 -2.83 -17.93 -7.17
CA SER A 84 -2.51 -18.22 -8.57
C SER A 84 -3.78 -18.34 -9.41
N PHE A 85 -3.63 -18.44 -10.75
CA PHE A 85 -4.73 -18.66 -11.68
C PHE A 85 -5.64 -19.84 -11.29
N ASN A 86 -5.09 -20.89 -10.67
CA ASN A 86 -5.85 -22.06 -10.25
C ASN A 86 -6.75 -21.77 -9.03
N GLY A 87 -6.31 -20.90 -8.12
CA GLY A 87 -7.12 -20.52 -6.96
C GLY A 87 -8.29 -19.61 -7.33
N LEU A 88 -8.06 -18.67 -8.24
CA LEU A 88 -9.06 -17.71 -8.72
C LEU A 88 -10.10 -18.33 -9.68
N SER A 89 -9.85 -19.53 -10.22
CA SER A 89 -10.81 -20.27 -11.05
C SER A 89 -11.73 -21.20 -10.27
N SER A 90 -11.60 -21.24 -8.93
CA SER A 90 -12.46 -22.09 -8.09
C SER A 90 -13.92 -21.63 -8.08
N SER A 91 -14.85 -22.58 -7.99
CA SER A 91 -16.29 -22.30 -7.87
C SER A 91 -16.62 -21.52 -6.60
N ALA A 92 -15.88 -21.74 -5.51
CA ALA A 92 -16.02 -21.01 -4.26
C ALA A 92 -15.65 -19.54 -4.42
N PHE A 93 -14.52 -19.23 -5.07
CA PHE A 93 -14.13 -17.86 -5.38
C PHE A 93 -15.16 -17.18 -6.29
N ALA A 94 -15.59 -17.84 -7.36
CA ALA A 94 -16.58 -17.29 -8.28
C ALA A 94 -17.92 -16.99 -7.59
N SER A 95 -18.37 -17.88 -6.70
CA SER A 95 -19.61 -17.68 -5.93
C SER A 95 -19.50 -16.50 -4.97
N TRP A 96 -18.37 -16.37 -4.26
CA TRP A 96 -18.11 -15.22 -3.39
C TRP A 96 -18.06 -13.90 -4.16
N PHE A 97 -17.30 -13.86 -5.27
CA PHE A 97 -17.15 -12.67 -6.10
C PHE A 97 -18.49 -12.21 -6.69
N ALA A 98 -19.38 -13.16 -7.01
CA ALA A 98 -20.69 -12.89 -7.58
C ALA A 98 -21.68 -12.21 -6.62
N LEU A 99 -21.46 -12.28 -5.30
CA LEU A 99 -22.35 -11.67 -4.29
C LEU A 99 -22.29 -10.14 -4.35
N ASP A 100 -21.08 -9.59 -4.44
CA ASP A 100 -20.85 -8.15 -4.60
C ASP A 100 -19.53 -7.93 -5.37
N PRO A 101 -19.58 -7.85 -6.72
CA PRO A 101 -18.39 -7.68 -7.54
C PRO A 101 -17.61 -6.38 -7.25
N ALA A 102 -18.29 -5.32 -6.82
CA ALA A 102 -17.65 -4.05 -6.53
C ALA A 102 -16.82 -4.15 -5.24
N LEU A 103 -17.39 -4.75 -4.20
CA LEU A 103 -16.68 -5.04 -2.95
C LEU A 103 -15.55 -6.05 -3.16
N ALA A 104 -15.83 -7.16 -3.86
CA ALA A 104 -14.84 -8.20 -4.12
C ALA A 104 -13.64 -7.68 -4.93
N ASN A 105 -13.89 -6.84 -5.95
CA ASN A 105 -12.84 -6.17 -6.71
C ASN A 105 -11.97 -5.24 -5.83
N SER A 106 -12.60 -4.49 -4.92
CA SER A 106 -11.86 -3.65 -3.96
C SER A 106 -11.00 -4.52 -3.04
N VAL A 107 -11.57 -5.56 -2.43
CA VAL A 107 -10.85 -6.49 -1.55
C VAL A 107 -9.66 -7.14 -2.26
N MET A 108 -9.87 -7.66 -3.48
CA MET A 108 -8.81 -8.32 -4.25
C MET A 108 -7.68 -7.37 -4.63
N ARG A 109 -7.96 -6.09 -4.86
CA ARG A 109 -6.90 -5.08 -5.08
C ARG A 109 -5.92 -5.05 -3.91
N TYR A 110 -6.41 -5.03 -2.67
CA TYR A 110 -5.56 -4.97 -1.48
C TYR A 110 -4.95 -6.33 -1.13
N VAL A 111 -5.68 -7.44 -1.30
CA VAL A 111 -5.12 -8.79 -1.11
C VAL A 111 -3.94 -9.01 -2.04
N VAL A 112 -4.08 -8.68 -3.33
CA VAL A 112 -3.01 -8.84 -4.32
C VAL A 112 -1.88 -7.86 -4.06
N HIS A 113 -2.17 -6.58 -3.76
CA HIS A 113 -1.14 -5.61 -3.42
C HIS A 113 -0.31 -6.02 -2.20
N CYS A 114 -0.93 -6.57 -1.16
CA CYS A 114 -0.23 -7.05 0.04
C CYS A 114 0.56 -8.34 -0.22
N ALA A 115 -0.04 -9.34 -0.87
CA ALA A 115 0.52 -10.68 -0.95
C ALA A 115 1.51 -10.88 -2.12
N VAL A 116 1.22 -10.28 -3.27
CA VAL A 116 1.95 -10.49 -4.53
C VAL A 116 3.02 -9.42 -4.69
N PRO A 117 4.25 -9.75 -5.12
CA PRO A 117 5.32 -8.77 -5.26
C PRO A 117 5.04 -7.74 -6.38
N ALA A 118 5.66 -6.57 -6.26
CA ALA A 118 5.62 -5.54 -7.29
C ALA A 118 6.11 -6.10 -8.65
N GLY A 119 5.51 -5.63 -9.75
CA GLY A 119 5.81 -6.10 -11.10
C GLY A 119 5.00 -7.34 -11.53
N GLU A 120 4.35 -8.02 -10.60
CA GLU A 120 3.39 -9.08 -10.91
C GLU A 120 1.93 -8.58 -10.87
N ALA A 121 1.02 -9.34 -11.48
CA ALA A 121 -0.42 -9.09 -11.43
C ALA A 121 -1.21 -10.40 -11.33
N ARG A 122 -2.47 -10.30 -10.91
CA ARG A 122 -3.45 -11.39 -10.95
C ARG A 122 -4.66 -10.97 -11.75
N THR A 123 -5.20 -11.88 -12.54
CA THR A 123 -6.37 -11.65 -13.36
C THR A 123 -7.47 -12.64 -13.04
N TYR A 124 -8.71 -12.18 -13.14
CA TYR A 124 -9.91 -12.98 -12.97
C TYR A 124 -10.92 -12.59 -14.03
N THR A 125 -11.61 -13.57 -14.61
CA THR A 125 -12.71 -13.32 -15.55
C THR A 125 -13.99 -13.87 -14.96
N ASP A 126 -14.97 -13.01 -14.72
CA ASP A 126 -16.30 -13.44 -14.27
C ASP A 126 -17.02 -14.10 -15.44
N ALA A 127 -17.16 -15.43 -15.40
CA ALA A 127 -17.76 -16.21 -16.48
C ALA A 127 -19.23 -15.86 -16.75
N ARG A 128 -19.93 -15.21 -15.80
CA ARG A 128 -21.34 -14.82 -15.97
C ARG A 128 -21.49 -13.55 -16.82
N THR A 129 -20.54 -12.62 -16.69
CA THR A 129 -20.59 -11.30 -17.34
C THR A 129 -19.56 -11.14 -18.45
N GLY A 130 -18.52 -11.98 -18.47
CA GLY A 130 -17.35 -11.84 -19.34
C GLY A 130 -16.40 -10.72 -18.91
N THR A 131 -16.63 -10.06 -17.78
CA THR A 131 -15.79 -8.96 -17.29
C THR A 131 -14.45 -9.50 -16.78
N GLN A 132 -13.35 -8.96 -17.29
CA GLN A 132 -12.01 -9.24 -16.79
C GLN A 132 -11.58 -8.18 -15.76
N TYR A 133 -11.06 -8.66 -14.64
CA TYR A 133 -10.46 -7.87 -13.57
C TYR A 133 -8.97 -8.16 -13.51
N THR A 134 -8.17 -7.12 -13.26
CA THR A 134 -6.72 -7.22 -13.12
C THR A 134 -6.30 -6.42 -11.89
N TRP A 135 -5.50 -7.05 -11.02
CA TRP A 135 -4.96 -6.44 -9.81
C TRP A 135 -3.43 -6.54 -9.83
N THR A 136 -2.75 -5.43 -9.56
CA THR A 136 -1.29 -5.34 -9.54
C THR A 136 -0.76 -5.66 -8.14
N GLY A 137 0.33 -6.43 -8.06
CA GLY A 137 1.07 -6.70 -6.83
C GLY A 137 1.83 -5.47 -6.32
N GLY A 138 2.33 -5.56 -5.10
CA GLY A 138 3.07 -4.47 -4.43
C GLY A 138 4.10 -5.02 -3.44
N LEU A 139 3.67 -5.28 -2.21
CA LEU A 139 4.56 -5.57 -1.09
C LEU A 139 5.16 -6.98 -1.10
N GLY A 140 4.50 -7.95 -1.75
CA GLY A 140 5.03 -9.32 -1.86
C GLY A 140 5.17 -10.07 -0.54
N LEU A 141 4.27 -9.82 0.42
CA LEU A 141 4.40 -10.34 1.79
C LEU A 141 4.17 -11.85 1.93
N ALA A 142 3.59 -12.49 0.91
CA ALA A 142 3.20 -13.89 0.94
C ALA A 142 3.61 -14.65 -0.33
N PRO A 143 4.92 -14.94 -0.50
CA PRO A 143 5.45 -15.52 -1.74
C PRO A 143 4.94 -16.94 -2.03
N GLY A 144 4.72 -17.77 -1.02
CA GLY A 144 4.16 -19.12 -1.19
C GLY A 144 2.71 -19.06 -1.66
N TRP A 145 1.92 -18.20 -1.01
CA TRP A 145 0.53 -17.98 -1.38
C TRP A 145 0.38 -17.35 -2.78
N ALA A 146 1.22 -16.35 -3.08
CA ALA A 146 1.31 -15.73 -4.40
C ALA A 146 1.73 -16.74 -5.49
N GLY A 147 2.62 -17.68 -5.14
CA GLY A 147 3.05 -18.79 -6.00
C GLY A 147 2.02 -19.91 -6.19
N GLY A 148 0.88 -19.85 -5.50
CA GLY A 148 -0.22 -20.81 -5.65
C GLY A 148 -0.28 -21.91 -4.60
N ALA A 149 0.60 -21.91 -3.60
CA ALA A 149 0.45 -22.78 -2.43
C ALA A 149 -0.66 -22.28 -1.51
N SER A 150 -1.13 -23.13 -0.59
CA SER A 150 -2.00 -22.67 0.49
C SER A 150 -1.26 -21.68 1.39
N ALA A 151 -1.95 -20.64 1.85
CA ALA A 151 -1.35 -19.62 2.70
C ALA A 151 -0.90 -20.21 4.04
N THR A 152 0.38 -20.10 4.36
CA THR A 152 0.91 -20.47 5.68
C THR A 152 0.35 -19.56 6.76
N LEU A 153 0.41 -19.98 8.03
CA LEU A 153 -0.03 -19.14 9.15
C LEU A 153 0.67 -17.76 9.15
N ARG A 154 1.96 -17.73 8.82
CA ARG A 154 2.73 -16.48 8.81
C ARG A 154 2.30 -15.54 7.69
N GLU A 155 2.01 -16.09 6.51
CA GLU A 155 1.45 -15.35 5.38
C GLU A 155 0.05 -14.80 5.69
N GLN A 156 -0.81 -15.60 6.32
CA GLN A 156 -2.13 -15.17 6.77
C GLN A 156 -2.02 -13.98 7.73
N GLN A 157 -1.11 -14.04 8.71
CA GLN A 157 -0.93 -12.98 9.70
C GLN A 157 -0.40 -11.68 9.08
N VAL A 158 0.66 -11.74 8.28
CA VAL A 158 1.26 -10.54 7.69
C VAL A 158 0.34 -9.89 6.65
N VAL A 159 -0.39 -10.68 5.85
CA VAL A 159 -1.39 -10.12 4.93
C VAL A 159 -2.57 -9.55 5.70
N SER A 160 -3.00 -10.18 6.80
CA SER A 160 -4.03 -9.62 7.68
C SER A 160 -3.62 -8.26 8.26
N ALA A 161 -2.37 -8.13 8.71
CA ALA A 161 -1.81 -6.87 9.17
C ALA A 161 -1.82 -5.80 8.07
N CYS A 162 -1.46 -6.16 6.83
CA CYS A 162 -1.48 -5.25 5.69
C CYS A 162 -2.90 -4.81 5.32
N LEU A 163 -3.84 -5.75 5.27
CA LEU A 163 -5.25 -5.44 5.01
C LEU A 163 -5.84 -4.53 6.09
N ALA A 164 -5.56 -4.82 7.37
CA ALA A 164 -5.95 -3.96 8.48
C ALA A 164 -5.31 -2.57 8.38
N ALA A 165 -4.05 -2.50 7.97
CA ALA A 165 -3.35 -1.25 7.76
C ALA A 165 -3.97 -0.40 6.65
N HIS A 166 -4.49 -0.99 5.57
CA HIS A 166 -5.13 -0.23 4.48
C HIS A 166 -6.64 -0.02 4.67
N ALA A 167 -7.25 -0.65 5.67
CA ALA A 167 -8.68 -0.52 5.90
C ALA A 167 -9.02 0.88 6.45
N ASN A 168 -10.01 1.50 5.83
CA ASN A 168 -10.50 2.82 6.15
C ASN A 168 -12.03 2.82 6.17
N LYS A 169 -12.62 3.19 7.31
CA LYS A 169 -14.08 3.32 7.48
C LYS A 169 -14.72 4.28 6.48
N TYR A 170 -14.00 5.33 6.08
CA TYR A 170 -14.50 6.35 5.16
C TYR A 170 -14.36 5.95 3.68
N GLY A 171 -13.83 4.75 3.39
CA GLY A 171 -13.60 4.29 2.02
C GLY A 171 -12.57 5.12 1.26
N GLN A 172 -11.78 5.93 1.96
CA GLN A 172 -10.71 6.75 1.39
C GLN A 172 -9.40 5.97 1.38
N HIS A 173 -8.72 6.00 0.23
CA HIS A 173 -7.35 5.53 0.16
C HIS A 173 -6.43 6.61 0.71
N VAL A 174 -5.61 6.26 1.68
CA VAL A 174 -4.60 7.15 2.25
C VAL A 174 -3.23 6.53 2.02
N PRO A 175 -2.32 7.21 1.30
CA PRO A 175 -0.96 6.73 1.12
C PRO A 175 -0.27 6.54 2.48
N ILE A 176 0.34 5.38 2.68
CA ILE A 176 1.10 5.02 3.88
C ILE A 176 2.41 4.37 3.49
N SER A 177 3.41 4.52 4.35
CA SER A 177 4.61 3.69 4.32
C SER A 177 4.41 2.52 5.29
N VAL A 178 4.62 1.31 4.81
CA VAL A 178 4.48 0.04 5.53
C VAL A 178 5.87 -0.52 5.83
N LEU A 179 6.15 -0.68 7.12
CA LEU A 179 7.39 -1.20 7.66
C LEU A 179 7.12 -2.51 8.38
N GLY A 180 8.05 -3.45 8.28
CA GLY A 180 7.91 -4.75 8.90
C GLY A 180 8.70 -5.80 8.15
N ARG A 181 8.28 -7.06 8.31
CA ARG A 181 8.85 -8.20 7.59
C ARG A 181 7.76 -8.96 6.86
N GLY A 182 8.09 -9.48 5.68
CA GLY A 182 7.27 -10.47 4.99
C GLY A 182 7.23 -11.80 5.73
N ALA A 183 6.42 -12.74 5.23
CA ALA A 183 6.31 -14.07 5.83
C ALA A 183 7.62 -14.89 5.81
N ASP A 184 8.51 -14.56 4.87
CA ASP A 184 9.86 -15.11 4.73
C ASP A 184 10.90 -14.42 5.63
N ALA A 185 10.47 -13.51 6.51
CA ALA A 185 11.28 -12.69 7.41
C ALA A 185 12.18 -11.63 6.73
N HIS A 186 12.09 -11.45 5.41
CA HIS A 186 12.76 -10.33 4.74
C HIS A 186 12.12 -9.01 5.15
N VAL A 187 12.95 -7.99 5.39
CA VAL A 187 12.48 -6.65 5.70
C VAL A 187 11.84 -6.05 4.46
N ILE A 188 10.66 -5.46 4.61
CA ILE A 188 9.99 -4.77 3.51
C ILE A 188 10.90 -3.60 3.07
N PRO A 189 11.26 -3.49 1.78
CA PRO A 189 12.10 -2.41 1.30
C PRO A 189 11.37 -1.07 1.46
N VAL A 190 12.10 -0.07 1.97
CA VAL A 190 11.63 1.30 2.14
C VAL A 190 12.75 2.22 1.67
N THR A 191 12.42 3.19 0.81
CA THR A 191 13.41 4.13 0.29
C THR A 191 13.70 5.25 1.29
N GLU A 192 14.86 5.91 1.15
CA GLU A 192 15.16 7.07 1.99
C GLU A 192 14.16 8.22 1.78
N ASP A 193 13.69 8.42 0.56
CA ASP A 193 12.73 9.47 0.24
C ASP A 193 11.33 9.16 0.80
N GLU A 194 10.96 7.89 0.84
CA GLU A 194 9.79 7.43 1.57
C GLU A 194 9.92 7.71 3.07
N LEU A 195 11.05 7.39 3.71
CA LEU A 195 11.27 7.70 5.12
C LEU A 195 11.29 9.21 5.41
N LYS A 196 11.72 10.05 4.46
CA LYS A 196 11.66 11.52 4.56
C LYS A 196 10.25 12.05 4.36
N THR A 197 9.41 11.37 3.59
CA THR A 197 8.03 11.79 3.33
C THR A 197 7.11 11.34 4.46
N TYR A 198 7.17 10.05 4.82
CA TYR A 198 6.36 9.40 5.84
C TYR A 198 7.08 9.39 7.20
N LYS A 199 7.19 10.58 7.81
CA LYS A 199 7.90 10.76 9.09
C LYS A 199 7.05 10.39 10.31
N TRP A 200 5.72 10.44 10.21
CA TRP A 200 4.85 10.32 11.37
C TRP A 200 4.54 8.84 11.64
N ARG A 201 5.03 8.30 12.76
CA ARG A 201 4.77 6.91 13.17
C ARG A 201 3.36 6.79 13.70
N GLU A 202 2.57 6.01 12.99
CA GLU A 202 1.12 5.97 13.17
C GLU A 202 0.72 4.83 14.11
N SER A 203 0.80 3.60 13.62
CA SER A 203 0.24 2.44 14.31
C SER A 203 0.93 1.14 13.95
N CYS A 204 0.75 0.15 14.82
CA CYS A 204 1.00 -1.25 14.54
C CYS A 204 -0.32 -1.95 14.24
N PHE A 205 -0.30 -2.85 13.26
CA PHE A 205 -1.41 -3.68 12.85
C PHE A 205 -0.97 -5.14 12.90
N PHE A 206 -1.83 -6.01 13.44
CA PHE A 206 -1.55 -7.44 13.57
C PHE A 206 -2.85 -8.24 13.74
N GLY A 207 -2.78 -9.56 13.62
CA GLY A 207 -3.93 -10.44 13.77
C GLY A 207 -3.97 -11.51 12.70
N ASN A 208 -5.10 -12.20 12.60
CA ASN A 208 -5.37 -13.14 11.53
C ASN A 208 -6.87 -13.12 11.14
N LEU A 209 -7.15 -12.58 9.96
CA LEU A 209 -8.50 -12.52 9.40
C LEU A 209 -8.95 -13.90 8.88
N PHE A 210 -8.00 -14.78 8.53
CA PHE A 210 -8.26 -16.05 7.81
C PHE A 210 -8.64 -17.23 8.71
N ASN A 211 -8.48 -17.11 10.03
CA ASN A 211 -8.88 -18.14 11.01
C ASN A 211 -9.89 -17.62 12.05
N GLY A 212 -10.38 -16.39 11.88
CA GLY A 212 -11.38 -15.78 12.78
C GLY A 212 -10.81 -15.16 14.06
N GLU A 213 -9.49 -15.08 14.23
CA GLU A 213 -8.87 -14.42 15.39
C GLU A 213 -9.08 -12.90 15.39
N GLY A 214 -9.36 -12.29 14.24
CA GLY A 214 -9.60 -10.86 14.13
C GLY A 214 -8.38 -10.08 13.65
N ALA A 215 -8.51 -8.76 13.60
CA ALA A 215 -7.40 -7.84 13.38
C ALA A 215 -7.40 -6.74 14.43
N PHE A 216 -6.19 -6.42 14.87
CA PHE A 216 -5.90 -5.56 16.01
C PHE A 216 -5.06 -4.39 15.54
N VAL A 217 -5.29 -3.26 16.18
CA VAL A 217 -4.55 -2.02 15.91
C VAL A 217 -4.16 -1.38 17.22
N GLY A 218 -2.90 -0.98 17.32
CA GLY A 218 -2.39 -0.20 18.44
C GLY A 218 -1.80 1.11 17.94
N ARG A 219 -1.88 2.16 18.77
CA ARG A 219 -1.21 3.44 18.50
C ARG A 219 0.28 3.31 18.79
N ASP A 220 1.12 3.84 17.92
CA ASP A 220 2.55 3.95 18.21
C ASP A 220 2.83 5.27 18.96
N LYS A 221 3.66 6.16 18.41
CA LYS A 221 4.07 7.39 19.10
C LYS A 221 3.19 8.61 18.80
N GLY A 222 2.54 8.68 17.63
CA GLY A 222 1.79 9.86 17.25
C GLY A 222 0.47 10.05 18.03
N ARG A 223 0.27 11.23 18.61
CA ARG A 223 -1.06 11.75 19.00
C ARG A 223 -1.45 12.90 18.07
N LEU A 224 -2.74 12.98 17.73
CA LEU A 224 -3.28 14.19 17.10
C LEU A 224 -3.33 15.31 18.13
N LYS A 225 -3.01 16.52 17.68
CA LYS A 225 -3.36 17.71 18.45
C LYS A 225 -4.89 17.86 18.51
N PRO A 226 -5.44 18.61 19.49
CA PRO A 226 -6.89 18.72 19.68
C PRO A 226 -7.69 19.15 18.43
N ARG A 227 -7.08 19.94 17.53
CA ARG A 227 -7.68 20.42 16.28
C ARG A 227 -7.27 19.63 15.04
N GLU A 228 -6.48 18.58 15.18
CA GLU A 228 -6.04 17.75 14.06
C GLU A 228 -6.94 16.52 13.94
N SER A 229 -7.29 16.14 12.71
CA SER A 229 -8.05 14.93 12.42
C SER A 229 -7.38 14.12 11.30
N SER A 230 -7.77 12.87 11.12
CA SER A 230 -7.23 12.00 10.06
C SER A 230 -8.29 11.05 9.55
N SER A 231 -8.36 10.90 8.22
CA SER A 231 -9.21 9.89 7.57
C SER A 231 -8.73 8.46 7.83
N ARG A 232 -7.55 8.27 8.43
CA ARG A 232 -7.04 6.97 8.88
C ARG A 232 -7.71 6.55 10.20
N ALA A 233 -9.01 6.25 10.14
CA ALA A 233 -9.75 5.73 11.28
C ALA A 233 -8.95 4.59 11.94
N CYS A 234 -8.85 4.60 13.27
CA CYS A 234 -8.26 3.53 14.12
C CYS A 234 -6.77 3.49 14.34
N SER A 235 -6.06 4.20 13.50
CA SER A 235 -4.61 4.25 13.57
C SER A 235 -4.11 5.53 14.24
N VAL A 236 -5.01 6.51 14.36
CA VAL A 236 -4.72 7.81 14.92
C VAL A 236 -5.69 8.09 16.05
N VAL A 237 -5.17 8.12 17.27
CA VAL A 237 -5.96 8.36 18.48
C VAL A 237 -5.95 9.84 18.78
N ALA A 238 -7.15 10.39 18.93
CA ALA A 238 -7.33 11.73 19.44
C ALA A 238 -7.35 11.70 20.97
N SER A 239 -6.63 12.63 21.59
CA SER A 239 -6.75 12.87 23.02
C SER A 239 -7.99 13.72 23.29
N ARG A 240 -8.77 13.41 24.33
CA ARG A 240 -9.69 14.40 24.90
C ARG A 240 -8.79 15.50 25.46
N GLY A 241 -8.79 16.65 24.81
CA GLY A 241 -7.89 17.76 25.10
C GLY A 241 -8.06 18.34 26.51
N ASP A 242 -7.53 17.64 27.51
CA ASP A 242 -7.24 18.22 28.80
C ASP A 242 -5.85 18.85 28.74
N LYS A 243 -5.77 20.09 29.25
CA LYS A 243 -4.62 21.00 29.18
C LYS A 243 -3.28 20.47 29.71
N GLN A 244 -3.23 19.24 30.22
CA GLN A 244 -2.02 18.58 30.69
C GLN A 244 -1.20 17.90 29.57
N ASP A 245 -1.79 17.70 28.39
CA ASP A 245 -1.10 17.04 27.27
C ASP A 245 -0.26 17.99 26.38
N GLU A 246 -0.47 19.31 26.46
CA GLU A 246 0.29 20.28 25.65
C GLU A 246 1.75 20.41 26.13
N GLU A 247 2.00 20.31 27.45
CA GLU A 247 3.36 20.34 28.03
C GLU A 247 4.12 19.01 27.87
N ALA A 248 3.42 17.90 27.59
CA ALA A 248 4.04 16.59 27.34
C ALA A 248 4.49 16.38 25.88
N SER A 249 4.14 17.31 24.98
CA SER A 249 4.45 17.19 23.54
C SER A 249 5.79 17.82 23.11
N GLU A 250 6.50 18.47 24.04
CA GLU A 250 7.81 19.10 23.80
C GLU A 250 8.93 18.57 24.72
N SER A 251 8.66 17.68 25.67
CA SER A 251 9.70 16.98 26.41
C SER A 251 10.07 15.68 25.69
N GLU A 252 11.36 15.51 25.38
CA GLU A 252 11.94 14.29 24.81
C GLU A 252 11.90 13.08 25.77
N ASP A 253 11.22 13.23 26.92
CA ASP A 253 11.00 12.22 27.96
C ASP A 253 9.59 11.61 27.85
N GLU A 254 9.23 11.09 26.68
CA GLU A 254 8.00 10.32 26.40
C GLU A 254 7.99 8.90 27.02
N ASP A 255 8.89 8.60 27.96
CA ASP A 255 9.05 7.28 28.59
C ASP A 255 8.14 7.07 29.82
N SER A 256 7.20 7.98 30.09
CA SER A 256 6.13 7.65 31.03
C SER A 256 5.16 6.67 30.38
N ILE A 257 5.25 5.41 30.82
CA ILE A 257 4.37 4.29 30.49
C ILE A 257 2.98 4.53 31.13
N ALA A 258 2.34 5.66 30.83
CA ALA A 258 0.95 5.88 31.17
C ALA A 258 0.10 5.09 30.17
N GLN A 259 -0.78 4.25 30.70
CA GLN A 259 -1.83 3.57 29.92
C GLN A 259 -2.84 4.61 29.41
N ASP A 260 -3.45 4.34 28.25
CA ASP A 260 -4.58 5.16 27.80
C ASP A 260 -5.74 5.06 28.80
N PRO A 261 -6.43 6.18 29.10
CA PRO A 261 -7.66 6.13 29.89
C PRO A 261 -8.65 5.12 29.29
N ALA A 262 -9.31 4.33 30.13
CA ALA A 262 -10.22 3.28 29.68
C ALA A 262 -11.36 3.81 28.76
N GLU A 263 -11.80 5.05 28.98
CA GLU A 263 -12.81 5.71 28.15
C GLU A 263 -12.31 5.98 26.72
N ASP A 264 -11.04 6.35 26.55
CA ASP A 264 -10.45 6.60 25.24
C ASP A 264 -10.27 5.29 24.48
N VAL A 265 -9.90 4.21 25.18
CA VAL A 265 -9.81 2.87 24.58
C VAL A 265 -11.18 2.43 24.04
N GLU A 266 -12.25 2.61 24.82
CA GLU A 266 -13.61 2.23 24.41
C GLU A 266 -14.14 3.11 23.27
N LEU A 267 -13.88 4.42 23.30
CA LEU A 267 -14.23 5.34 22.22
C LEU A 267 -13.59 4.91 20.89
N ASN A 268 -12.30 4.59 20.91
CA ASN A 268 -11.58 4.16 19.72
C ASN A 268 -12.04 2.77 19.26
N ARG A 269 -12.29 1.82 20.17
CA ARG A 269 -12.84 0.50 19.82
C ARG A 269 -14.16 0.60 19.04
N ARG A 270 -15.07 1.48 19.46
CA ARG A 270 -16.36 1.69 18.76
C ARG A 270 -16.20 2.30 17.38
N ARG A 271 -15.20 3.18 17.20
CA ARG A 271 -14.90 3.79 15.90
C ARG A 271 -14.26 2.82 14.92
N CYS A 272 -13.69 1.75 15.47
CA CYS A 272 -12.79 0.88 14.75
C CYS A 272 -13.31 -0.45 14.35
N THR A 273 -14.53 -0.78 14.77
CA THR A 273 -15.19 -2.01 14.39
C THR A 273 -15.16 -2.19 12.85
N PRO A 274 -14.72 -3.35 12.36
CA PRO A 274 -14.43 -4.59 13.09
C PRO A 274 -12.97 -4.73 13.59
N LEU A 275 -12.08 -3.78 13.31
CA LEU A 275 -10.75 -3.74 13.93
C LEU A 275 -10.85 -3.45 15.43
N VAL A 276 -10.06 -4.16 16.20
CA VAL A 276 -10.04 -4.00 17.66
C VAL A 276 -8.87 -3.12 18.07
N TYR A 277 -9.16 -1.93 18.60
CA TYR A 277 -8.14 -1.07 19.19
C TYR A 277 -7.65 -1.66 20.53
N VAL A 278 -6.33 -1.84 20.66
CA VAL A 278 -5.70 -2.49 21.82
C VAL A 278 -4.91 -1.55 22.73
N GLY A 279 -4.81 -0.26 22.40
CA GLY A 279 -3.98 0.70 23.15
C GLY A 279 -2.63 0.95 22.49
N ARG A 280 -1.57 1.17 23.30
CA ARG A 280 -0.21 1.45 22.81
C ARG A 280 0.46 0.19 22.25
N CYS A 281 1.06 0.30 21.07
CA CYS A 281 1.86 -0.77 20.47
C CYS A 281 2.95 -1.28 21.40
N ALA A 282 3.66 -0.39 22.08
CA ALA A 282 4.74 -0.72 23.00
C ALA A 282 4.32 -1.60 24.20
N HIS A 283 3.01 -1.79 24.46
CA HIS A 283 2.54 -2.71 25.50
C HIS A 283 2.27 -4.12 25.01
N HIS A 284 2.06 -4.27 23.70
CA HIS A 284 1.71 -5.56 23.08
C HIS A 284 2.83 -6.06 22.17
N CYS A 285 3.75 -5.20 21.75
CA CYS A 285 4.68 -5.45 20.66
C CYS A 285 6.13 -5.22 21.05
N GLU A 286 7.00 -6.08 20.55
CA GLU A 286 8.45 -6.00 20.75
C GLU A 286 9.10 -5.32 19.53
N PRO A 287 9.92 -4.28 19.72
CA PRO A 287 10.60 -3.62 18.61
C PRO A 287 11.64 -4.56 17.97
N ASP A 288 11.80 -4.45 16.65
CA ASP A 288 12.91 -5.06 15.95
C ASP A 288 14.26 -4.43 16.38
N ALA A 289 15.39 -5.08 16.06
CA ALA A 289 16.73 -4.56 16.34
C ALA A 289 16.96 -3.12 15.85
N SER A 290 16.35 -2.76 14.72
CA SER A 290 16.41 -1.39 14.18
C SER A 290 15.60 -0.36 14.97
N LYS A 291 14.65 -0.79 15.82
CA LYS A 291 13.64 0.05 16.52
C LYS A 291 12.82 0.94 15.57
N THR A 292 12.73 0.56 14.29
CA THR A 292 11.98 1.31 13.27
C THR A 292 10.57 0.75 13.05
N PHE A 293 10.35 -0.52 13.39
CA PHE A 293 9.08 -1.26 13.37
C PHE A 293 9.11 -2.36 14.47
N TYR A 294 8.00 -3.06 14.65
CA TYR A 294 7.84 -4.15 15.61
C TYR A 294 8.11 -5.53 14.99
N ALA A 295 8.82 -6.41 15.69
CA ALA A 295 9.14 -7.77 15.24
C ALA A 295 8.01 -8.77 15.55
N SER A 296 7.30 -8.57 16.66
CA SER A 296 6.22 -9.43 17.13
C SER A 296 5.20 -8.59 17.90
N CYS A 297 3.94 -9.02 17.90
CA CYS A 297 2.92 -8.49 18.81
C CYS A 297 2.15 -9.65 19.44
N THR A 298 1.96 -9.63 20.76
CA THR A 298 1.21 -10.65 21.50
C THR A 298 -0.05 -10.04 22.08
N TYR A 299 -1.19 -10.65 21.78
CA TYR A 299 -2.48 -10.25 22.32
C TYR A 299 -3.30 -11.49 22.64
N GLN A 300 -3.93 -11.51 23.83
CA GLN A 300 -4.71 -12.66 24.33
C GLN A 300 -3.94 -14.00 24.29
N GLY A 301 -2.61 -13.96 24.49
CA GLY A 301 -1.76 -15.16 24.50
C GLY A 301 -1.34 -15.68 23.12
N VAL A 302 -1.74 -15.03 22.03
CA VAL A 302 -1.32 -15.38 20.66
C VAL A 302 -0.32 -14.34 20.16
N THR A 303 0.78 -14.82 19.57
CA THR A 303 1.80 -13.97 18.96
C THR A 303 1.62 -13.92 17.44
N TYR A 304 1.58 -12.69 16.92
CA TYR A 304 1.35 -12.37 15.52
C TYR A 304 2.58 -11.73 14.89
N GLN A 305 2.65 -11.76 13.56
CA GLN A 305 3.54 -10.92 12.77
C GLN A 305 2.88 -9.55 12.52
N PRO A 306 3.42 -8.46 13.07
CA PRO A 306 2.85 -7.14 12.87
C PRO A 306 3.43 -6.42 11.66
N LEU A 307 2.70 -5.41 11.20
CA LEU A 307 3.22 -4.35 10.35
C LEU A 307 3.06 -3.01 11.05
N THR A 308 4.04 -2.13 10.86
CA THR A 308 4.03 -0.76 11.36
C THR A 308 3.78 0.18 10.19
N THR A 309 3.01 1.23 10.42
CA THR A 309 2.68 2.22 9.40
C THR A 309 3.27 3.57 9.75
N ARG A 310 3.60 4.34 8.72
CA ARG A 310 3.92 5.75 8.82
C ARG A 310 3.09 6.55 7.84
N LEU A 311 2.76 7.76 8.26
CA LEU A 311 1.95 8.72 7.51
C LEU A 311 2.79 9.94 7.14
N ASP A 312 2.43 10.55 6.02
CA ASP A 312 2.81 11.91 5.71
C ASP A 312 1.93 12.88 6.49
N LYS A 313 2.52 13.86 7.18
CA LYS A 313 1.77 14.87 7.94
C LYS A 313 0.81 15.69 7.07
N ARG A 314 1.01 15.74 5.75
CA ARG A 314 0.09 16.36 4.79
C ARG A 314 -1.28 15.66 4.72
N ASN A 315 -1.37 14.42 5.18
CA ASN A 315 -2.63 13.66 5.28
C ASN A 315 -3.32 13.84 6.64
N LEU A 316 -2.81 14.74 7.50
CA LEU A 316 -3.49 15.17 8.72
C LEU A 316 -4.26 16.45 8.42
N TYR A 317 -5.55 16.45 8.72
CA TYR A 317 -6.41 17.60 8.54
C TYR A 317 -6.37 18.52 9.76
N LYS A 318 -6.74 19.78 9.56
CA LYS A 318 -6.76 20.78 10.63
C LYS A 318 -8.08 21.53 10.61
N CYS A 319 -8.82 21.44 11.70
CA CYS A 319 -10.02 22.26 11.87
C CYS A 319 -9.66 23.75 11.80
N GLY A 320 -10.33 24.48 10.92
CA GLY A 320 -10.10 25.85 10.50
C GLY A 320 -9.30 25.98 9.19
N ASP A 321 -9.12 24.90 8.43
CA ASP A 321 -8.44 24.94 7.12
C ASP A 321 -9.36 25.33 5.95
N GLY A 322 -10.66 25.54 6.23
CA GLY A 322 -11.68 25.95 5.28
C GLY A 322 -12.36 24.77 4.57
N ILE A 323 -12.05 23.53 4.91
CA ILE A 323 -12.64 22.33 4.30
C ILE A 323 -13.21 21.42 5.40
N CYS A 324 -14.54 21.26 5.43
CA CYS A 324 -15.17 20.30 6.33
C CYS A 324 -14.81 18.86 5.91
N GLN A 325 -13.97 18.20 6.71
CA GLN A 325 -13.43 16.88 6.38
C GLN A 325 -14.42 15.75 6.70
N PRO A 326 -14.28 14.54 6.10
CA PRO A 326 -15.15 13.39 6.41
C PRO A 326 -15.14 12.95 7.87
N THR A 327 -14.09 13.34 8.59
CA THR A 327 -13.87 13.05 10.02
C THR A 327 -14.48 14.11 10.94
N GLU A 328 -14.89 15.24 10.39
CA GLU A 328 -15.43 16.40 11.10
C GLU A 328 -16.94 16.47 10.92
N ALA A 329 -17.63 16.97 11.93
CA ALA A 329 -19.05 17.23 11.90
C ALA A 329 -19.35 18.67 12.32
N CYS A 330 -20.54 19.15 11.96
CA CYS A 330 -21.04 20.41 12.50
C CYS A 330 -21.09 20.38 14.03
N GLY A 331 -21.07 21.54 14.67
CA GLY A 331 -21.33 21.69 16.10
C GLY A 331 -20.79 23.00 16.66
N GLU A 332 -20.60 23.04 17.98
CA GLU A 332 -20.16 24.26 18.68
C GLU A 332 -18.68 24.27 19.06
N LYS A 333 -17.98 23.15 18.81
CA LYS A 333 -16.56 23.00 19.15
C LYS A 333 -15.70 23.14 17.90
N ASN A 334 -14.40 23.24 18.12
CA ASN A 334 -13.39 23.18 17.08
C ASN A 334 -12.32 22.18 17.51
N ASP A 335 -12.72 20.92 17.54
CA ASP A 335 -11.88 19.77 17.82
C ASP A 335 -11.96 18.76 16.65
N TYR A 336 -11.20 17.68 16.76
CA TYR A 336 -11.11 16.64 15.75
C TYR A 336 -12.44 15.91 15.40
N LEU A 337 -13.53 16.15 16.13
CA LEU A 337 -14.86 15.57 15.87
C LEU A 337 -15.90 16.58 15.46
N SER A 338 -15.81 17.78 16.02
CA SER A 338 -16.72 18.85 15.75
C SER A 338 -15.89 20.06 15.38
N CYS A 339 -15.96 20.45 14.11
CA CYS A 339 -15.27 21.62 13.59
C CYS A 339 -16.29 22.65 13.15
N LYS A 340 -16.64 23.59 14.03
CA LYS A 340 -17.53 24.71 13.73
C LYS A 340 -16.94 25.61 12.64
N ASP A 341 -15.63 25.81 12.65
CA ASP A 341 -14.96 26.72 11.72
C ASP A 341 -15.10 26.26 10.26
N ASP A 342 -15.07 24.94 10.02
CA ASP A 342 -15.15 24.38 8.67
C ASP A 342 -16.54 23.79 8.35
N CYS A 343 -17.19 23.13 9.30
CA CYS A 343 -18.48 22.44 9.12
C CYS A 343 -19.69 23.23 9.63
N GLY A 344 -19.49 24.38 10.28
CA GLY A 344 -20.55 25.20 10.83
C GLY A 344 -21.22 24.62 12.09
N THR A 345 -22.32 25.25 12.49
CA THR A 345 -23.15 24.80 13.62
C THR A 345 -24.21 23.80 13.14
N CYS A 346 -24.56 22.82 13.97
CA CYS A 346 -25.69 21.95 13.64
C CYS A 346 -26.97 22.76 13.91
N GLY A 347 -27.80 22.93 12.88
CA GLY A 347 -29.04 23.69 12.93
C GLY A 347 -30.06 23.19 13.93
#